data_AF-A0A502CQM1-F1
#
_entry.id   AF-A0A502CQM1-F1
#
_cell.length_a   1.000
_cell.length_b   1.000
_cell.length_c   1.000
_cell.angle_alpha   90.00
_cell.angle_beta   90.00
_cell.angle_gamma   90.00
#
_symmetry.space_group_name_H-M   'P 1'
#
loop_
_entity.id
_entity.type
_entity.pdbx_description
1 polymer ?
#
loop_
_entity_poly.entity_id
_entity_poly.type
_entity_poly.pdbx_seq_one_letter_code
_entity_poly.pdbx_strand_id
1 'polypeptide(L)'
;MFDIGGWEFIALIVLAVVILGPERLPDYASKLAQFVKQARSMAEGAKGQLREQMGPEFDDIDWRQYDPRQYDPRRIVREALLDPTPVQPDGDGSAFPASGGGFDAAKPTPYDDDAT
;
A
#
# COMPACT_ATOMS: atom_id res chain seq x y z
N MET A 1 -12.10 -2.99 -9.62
CA MET A 1 -11.32 -3.95 -8.82
C MET A 1 -10.52 -4.76 -9.82
N PHE A 2 -9.21 -4.52 -9.92
CA PHE A 2 -8.33 -5.27 -10.82
C PHE A 2 -7.72 -6.41 -10.02
N ASP A 3 -8.25 -7.62 -10.21
CA ASP A 3 -7.60 -8.86 -9.77
C ASP A 3 -6.46 -9.14 -10.74
N ILE A 4 -5.30 -8.54 -10.48
CA ILE A 4 -4.06 -8.81 -11.24
C ILE A 4 -3.17 -9.62 -10.32
N GLY A 5 -3.09 -10.92 -10.57
CA GLY A 5 -2.09 -11.79 -9.96
C GLY A 5 -0.69 -11.49 -10.49
N GLY A 6 0.32 -12.03 -9.81
CA GLY A 6 1.72 -11.85 -10.20
C GLY A 6 2.02 -12.32 -11.62
N TRP A 7 1.30 -13.31 -12.13
CA TRP A 7 1.47 -13.82 -13.49
C TRP A 7 0.84 -12.89 -14.54
N GLU A 8 -0.35 -12.33 -14.28
CA GLU A 8 -0.98 -11.34 -15.16
C GLU A 8 -0.11 -10.09 -15.32
N PHE A 9 0.52 -9.64 -14.23
CA PHE A 9 1.44 -8.51 -14.28
C PHE A 9 2.64 -8.76 -15.21
N ILE A 10 3.24 -9.96 -15.13
CA ILE A 10 4.34 -10.34 -16.04
C ILE A 10 3.85 -10.40 -17.48
N ALA A 11 2.66 -10.97 -17.74
CA ALA A 11 2.08 -11.02 -19.08
C ALA A 11 1.88 -9.61 -19.67
N LEU A 12 1.43 -8.66 -18.85
CA LEU A 12 1.29 -7.25 -19.27
C LEU A 12 2.63 -6.59 -19.59
N ILE A 13 3.69 -6.87 -18.81
CA ILE A 13 5.03 -6.37 -19.11
C ILE A 13 5.52 -6.92 -20.44
N VAL A 14 5.39 -8.23 -20.67
CA VAL A 14 5.79 -8.86 -21.94
C VAL A 14 5.01 -8.26 -23.10
N LEU A 15 3.69 -8.08 -22.95
CA LEU A 15 2.86 -7.45 -23.97
C LEU A 15 3.31 -6.01 -24.25
N ALA A 16 3.61 -5.22 -23.23
CA ALA A 16 4.10 -3.86 -23.38
C ALA A 16 5.46 -3.81 -24.11
N VAL A 17 6.36 -4.76 -23.80
CA VAL A 17 7.66 -4.91 -24.49
C VAL A 17 7.46 -5.23 -25.97
N VAL A 18 6.51 -6.11 -26.30
CA VAL A 18 6.22 -6.48 -27.68
C VAL A 18 5.61 -5.31 -28.46
N ILE A 19 4.65 -4.59 -27.87
CA ILE A 19 3.99 -3.45 -28.51
C ILE A 19 4.96 -2.28 -28.74
N LEU A 20 5.77 -1.96 -27.74
CA LEU A 20 6.69 -0.82 -27.78
C LEU A 20 8.00 -1.15 -28.51
N GLY A 21 8.36 -2.44 -28.53
CA GLY A 21 9.61 -2.97 -29.05
C GLY A 21 10.70 -3.03 -27.97
N PRO A 22 11.40 -4.17 -27.79
CA PRO A 22 12.44 -4.34 -26.77
C PRO A 22 13.63 -3.39 -26.98
N GLU A 23 13.93 -3.05 -28.23
CA GLU A 23 15.01 -2.12 -28.59
C GLU A 23 14.73 -0.68 -28.14
N ARG A 24 13.45 -0.25 -28.08
CA ARG A 24 13.09 1.14 -27.76
C ARG A 24 12.78 1.35 -26.28
N LEU A 25 12.39 0.30 -25.57
CA LEU A 25 12.15 0.33 -24.12
C LEU A 25 13.30 0.95 -23.29
N PRO A 26 14.57 0.54 -23.46
CA PRO A 26 15.66 1.10 -22.66
C PRO A 26 15.85 2.60 -22.91
N ASP A 27 15.64 3.06 -24.14
CA ASP A 27 15.69 4.48 -24.49
C ASP A 27 14.58 5.27 -23.78
N TYR A 28 13.33 4.79 -23.81
CA TYR A 28 12.22 5.43 -23.10
C TYR A 28 12.37 5.37 -21.57
N ALA A 29 12.81 4.24 -21.03
CA ALA A 29 13.07 4.09 -19.60
C ALA A 29 14.18 5.05 -19.13
N SER A 30 15.22 5.24 -19.94
CA SER A 30 16.29 6.19 -19.63
C SER A 30 15.78 7.63 -19.59
N LYS A 31 14.92 8.03 -20.53
CA LYS A 31 14.27 9.36 -20.57
C LYS A 31 13.36 9.57 -19.38
N LEU A 32 12.55 8.58 -19.02
CA LEU A 32 11.71 8.62 -17.82
C LEU A 32 12.56 8.74 -16.55
N ALA A 33 13.65 7.98 -16.44
CA ALA A 33 14.55 8.05 -15.29
C ALA A 33 15.21 9.43 -15.17
N GLN A 34 15.63 10.03 -16.30
CA GLN A 34 16.15 11.39 -16.32
C GLN A 34 15.08 12.41 -15.90
N PHE A 35 13.85 12.29 -16.39
CA PHE A 35 12.74 13.14 -16.00
C PHE A 35 12.45 13.04 -14.51
N VAL A 36 12.38 11.82 -13.95
CA VAL A 36 12.16 11.60 -12.52
C VAL A 36 13.29 12.22 -11.68
N LYS A 37 14.55 12.07 -12.11
CA LYS A 37 15.70 12.70 -11.44
C LYS A 37 15.59 14.23 -11.44
N GLN A 38 15.22 14.81 -12.57
CA GLN A 38 15.05 16.25 -12.70
C GLN A 38 13.89 16.78 -11.86
N ALA A 39 12.74 16.09 -11.91
CA ALA A 39 11.58 16.39 -11.08
C ALA A 39 11.92 16.32 -9.58
N ARG A 40 12.69 15.30 -9.17
CA ARG A 40 13.18 15.17 -7.80
C ARG A 40 14.11 16.32 -7.42
N SER A 41 15.09 16.66 -8.26
CA SER A 41 16.00 17.79 -8.00
C SER A 41 15.25 19.11 -7.90
N MET A 42 14.22 19.31 -8.72
CA MET A 42 13.37 20.49 -8.68
C MET A 42 12.54 20.55 -7.39
N ALA A 43 11.98 19.42 -6.95
CA ALA A 43 11.26 19.31 -5.69
C ALA A 43 12.16 19.57 -4.46
N GLU A 44 13.39 19.03 -4.47
CA GLU A 44 14.39 19.27 -3.41
C GLU A 44 14.81 20.75 -3.38
N GLY A 45 15.01 21.39 -4.53
CA GLY A 45 15.32 22.82 -4.63
C GLY A 45 14.17 23.72 -4.17
N ALA A 46 12.94 23.40 -4.53
CA ALA A 46 11.74 24.11 -4.05
C ALA A 46 11.58 23.95 -2.53
N LYS A 47 11.77 22.73 -2.00
CA LYS A 47 11.76 22.47 -0.56
C LYS A 47 12.81 23.31 0.18
N GLY A 48 14.01 23.46 -0.40
CA GLY A 48 15.07 24.33 0.14
C GLY A 48 14.64 25.80 0.23
N GLN A 49 14.11 26.35 -0.88
CA GLN A 49 13.64 27.74 -0.92
C GLN A 49 12.46 28.01 0.02
N LEU A 50 11.56 27.05 0.18
CA LEU A 50 10.42 27.15 1.10
C LEU A 50 10.89 27.10 2.56
N ARG A 51 11.86 26.25 2.88
CA ARG A 51 12.48 26.17 4.21
C ARG A 51 13.20 27.46 4.60
N GLU A 52 13.85 28.11 3.64
CA GLU A 52 14.60 29.34 3.84
C GLU A 52 13.70 30.58 3.99
N GLN A 53 12.51 30.57 3.37
CA GLN A 53 11.54 31.67 3.44
C GLN A 53 10.53 31.55 4.59
N MET A 54 10.11 30.35 4.98
CA MET A 54 9.13 30.15 6.06
C MET A 54 9.76 29.99 7.46
N GLY A 55 11.08 29.77 7.56
CA GLY A 55 11.71 29.55 8.86
C GLY A 55 11.12 28.32 9.58
N PRO A 56 11.24 28.21 10.92
CA PRO A 56 10.95 27.00 11.70
C PRO A 56 9.52 26.44 11.57
N GLU A 57 8.57 27.16 10.97
CA GLU A 57 7.22 26.64 10.65
C GLU A 57 7.22 25.54 9.57
N PHE A 58 8.35 25.31 8.87
CA PHE A 58 8.50 24.19 7.93
C PHE A 58 8.82 22.83 8.61
N ASP A 59 9.32 22.85 9.85
CA ASP A 59 9.67 21.63 10.61
C ASP A 59 8.42 20.95 11.22
N ASP A 60 7.30 21.68 11.41
CA ASP A 60 6.03 21.13 11.91
C ASP A 60 5.22 20.37 10.85
N ILE A 61 5.62 20.45 9.57
CA ILE A 61 5.01 19.62 8.53
C ILE A 61 5.74 18.28 8.51
N ASP A 62 5.05 17.25 8.99
CA ASP A 62 5.57 15.90 9.20
C ASP A 62 5.78 15.13 7.87
N TRP A 63 6.67 15.62 7.00
CA TRP A 63 6.98 15.01 5.71
C TRP A 63 7.64 13.64 5.83
N ARG A 64 8.11 13.26 7.03
CA ARG A 64 8.71 11.95 7.32
C ARG A 64 7.68 10.82 7.24
N GLN A 65 6.40 11.12 7.45
CA GLN A 65 5.32 10.15 7.28
C GLN A 65 5.07 9.77 5.81
N TYR A 66 5.52 10.61 4.86
CA TYR A 66 5.35 10.41 3.42
C TYR A 66 6.63 9.99 2.69
N ASP A 67 7.73 9.72 3.40
CA ASP A 67 8.96 9.24 2.79
C ASP A 67 8.84 7.73 2.48
N PRO A 68 8.71 7.34 1.19
CA PRO A 68 8.47 5.94 0.80
C PRO A 68 9.65 5.02 1.12
N ARG A 69 10.82 5.57 1.50
CA ARG A 69 12.00 4.79 1.92
C ARG A 69 12.03 4.52 3.43
N GLN A 70 11.21 5.21 4.21
CA GLN A 70 11.08 4.99 5.65
C GLN A 70 10.03 3.92 5.99
N TYR A 71 9.37 3.34 4.97
CA TYR A 71 8.68 2.05 5.09
C TYR A 71 9.73 0.93 5.19
N ASP A 72 10.50 0.92 6.29
CA ASP A 72 11.59 -0.02 6.52
C ASP A 72 10.99 -1.35 7.03
N PRO A 73 10.93 -2.41 6.19
CA PRO A 73 10.27 -3.67 6.53
C PRO A 73 10.89 -4.34 7.75
N ARG A 74 12.15 -3.99 8.08
CA ARG A 74 12.84 -4.49 9.26
C ARG A 74 12.26 -3.94 10.55
N ARG A 75 11.65 -2.75 10.56
CA ARG A 75 10.98 -2.23 11.76
C ARG A 75 9.70 -3.00 12.06
N ILE A 76 8.90 -3.30 11.04
CA ILE A 76 7.67 -4.10 11.15
C ILE A 76 7.99 -5.52 11.67
N VAL A 77 9.04 -6.16 11.13
CA VAL A 77 9.47 -7.50 11.58
C VAL A 77 10.08 -7.48 12.98
N ARG A 78 10.81 -6.42 13.33
CA ARG A 78 11.36 -6.25 14.69
C ARG A 78 10.26 -5.96 15.70
N GLU A 79 9.26 -5.16 15.36
CA GLU A 79 8.06 -4.94 16.19
C GLU A 79 7.29 -6.26 16.38
N ALA A 80 7.19 -7.10 15.35
CA ALA A 80 6.60 -8.45 15.47
C ALA A 80 7.44 -9.46 16.27
N LEU A 81 8.76 -9.25 16.41
CA LEU A 81 9.68 -10.13 17.14
C LEU A 81 10.03 -9.64 18.55
N LEU A 82 9.95 -8.33 18.82
CA LEU A 82 10.20 -7.68 20.10
C LEU A 82 8.94 -7.48 20.95
N ASP A 83 7.78 -7.92 20.47
CA ASP A 83 6.56 -8.05 21.28
C ASP A 83 6.45 -9.48 21.82
N PRO A 84 7.08 -9.82 22.97
CA PRO A 84 6.81 -11.05 23.69
C PRO A 84 5.56 -10.84 24.56
N THR A 85 4.42 -10.56 23.95
CA THR A 85 3.16 -10.85 24.62
C THR A 85 2.81 -12.28 24.22
N PRO A 86 3.06 -13.29 25.07
CA PRO A 86 2.55 -14.62 24.81
C PRO A 86 1.04 -14.49 24.78
N VAL A 87 0.42 -14.72 23.64
CA VAL A 87 -1.01 -15.00 23.56
C VAL A 87 -1.25 -16.33 24.26
N GLN A 88 -1.34 -16.28 25.59
CA GLN A 88 -1.96 -17.31 26.39
C GLN A 88 -3.43 -17.38 25.92
N PRO A 89 -3.90 -18.54 25.45
CA PRO A 89 -5.25 -18.66 24.90
C PRO A 89 -6.24 -18.81 26.05
N ASP A 90 -6.60 -17.71 26.70
CA ASP A 90 -7.66 -17.70 27.71
C ASP A 90 -8.52 -16.42 27.58
N GLY A 91 -9.73 -16.60 27.03
CA GLY A 91 -10.99 -15.89 27.35
C GLY A 91 -11.12 -14.36 27.13
N ASP A 92 -12.21 -13.98 26.44
CA ASP A 92 -12.82 -12.64 26.26
C ASP A 92 -12.01 -11.62 25.42
N GLY A 93 -12.34 -11.24 24.18
CA GLY A 93 -13.62 -10.81 23.58
C GLY A 93 -13.38 -9.37 23.04
N SER A 94 -13.35 -9.04 21.74
CA SER A 94 -14.27 -9.38 20.66
C SER A 94 -13.53 -9.49 19.32
N ALA A 95 -13.38 -10.74 18.87
CA ALA A 95 -13.29 -11.04 17.45
C ALA A 95 -14.70 -10.98 16.85
N PHE A 96 -14.80 -10.67 15.56
CA PHE A 96 -16.04 -10.83 14.81
C PHE A 96 -16.62 -12.23 15.05
N PRO A 97 -17.91 -12.37 15.44
CA PRO A 97 -18.50 -13.69 15.55
C PRO A 97 -18.67 -14.24 14.13
N ALA A 98 -17.77 -15.13 13.73
CA ALA A 98 -18.02 -16.02 12.61
C ALA A 98 -19.21 -16.90 13.01
N SER A 99 -20.37 -16.63 12.43
CA SER A 99 -21.60 -17.41 12.58
C SER A 99 -21.44 -18.79 11.93
N GLY A 100 -20.71 -19.68 12.60
CA GLY A 100 -20.62 -21.11 12.28
C GLY A 100 -21.80 -21.91 12.82
N GLY A 101 -23.03 -21.45 12.59
CA GLY A 101 -24.25 -22.19 12.93
C GLY A 101 -24.70 -23.02 11.74
N GLY A 102 -24.73 -24.35 11.88
CA GLY A 102 -25.31 -25.23 10.87
C GLY A 102 -26.77 -24.85 10.57
N PHE A 103 -27.15 -24.93 9.29
CA PHE A 103 -28.49 -24.61 8.80
C PHE A 103 -29.53 -25.61 9.35
N ASP A 104 -30.53 -25.10 10.07
CA ASP A 104 -31.59 -25.90 10.70
C ASP A 104 -32.87 -25.84 9.84
N ALA A 105 -33.08 -26.89 9.02
CA ALA A 105 -34.09 -26.92 7.96
C ALA A 105 -35.56 -26.95 8.46
N ALA A 106 -35.77 -27.18 9.76
CA ALA A 106 -37.10 -27.17 10.36
C ALA A 106 -37.58 -25.76 10.73
N LYS A 107 -36.69 -24.76 10.71
CA LYS A 107 -37.06 -23.37 10.97
C LYS A 107 -37.35 -22.65 9.64
N PRO A 108 -38.52 -22.01 9.50
CA PRO A 108 -38.78 -21.17 8.34
C PRO A 108 -37.73 -20.05 8.33
N THR A 109 -37.11 -19.87 7.16
CA THR A 109 -36.08 -18.88 6.95
C THR A 109 -36.66 -17.49 7.24
N PRO A 110 -35.97 -16.66 8.05
CA PRO A 110 -36.43 -15.31 8.33
C PRO A 110 -36.49 -14.50 7.03
N TYR A 111 -37.68 -13.99 6.70
CA TYR A 111 -37.88 -13.03 5.63
C TYR A 111 -38.08 -11.64 6.25
N ASP A 112 -37.61 -10.62 5.56
CA ASP A 112 -37.69 -9.22 5.99
C ASP A 112 -38.89 -8.54 5.32
N ASP A 113 -39.92 -8.26 6.13
CA ASP A 113 -41.22 -7.78 5.68
C ASP A 113 -41.23 -6.30 5.24
N ASP A 114 -40.14 -5.56 5.48
CA ASP A 114 -40.03 -4.12 5.16
C ASP A 114 -39.43 -3.84 3.77
N ALA A 115 -39.08 -4.87 3.00
CA ALA A 115 -38.56 -4.71 1.63
C ALA A 115 -39.71 -4.52 0.61
N THR A 116 -40.15 -3.27 0.41
CA THR A 116 -41.11 -2.86 -0.66
C THR A 116 -40.47 -1.90 -1.65
#